data_AF-A0A5C3QJ84-F1
#
_entry.id   AF-A0A5C3QJ84-F1
#
_cell.length_a   1.000
_cell.length_b   1.000
_cell.length_c   1.000
_cell.angle_alpha   90.00
_cell.angle_beta   90.00
_cell.angle_gamma   90.00
#
_symmetry.space_group_name_H-M   'P 1'
#
loop_
_entity.id
_entity.type
_entity.pdbx_description
1 polymer ?
#
loop_
_entity_poly.entity_id
_entity_poly.type
_entity_poly.pdbx_seq_one_letter_code
_entity_poly.pdbx_strand_id
1 'polypeptide(L)'
;MEPTLIFRNTPSLRNLTISNTSFERGVPALHVHLGNLERLTFILYNFTPNEVLPSIRNTASTLRELELGYLAHVELPVRGVGQATIELPQLRKLTLSHSHREAMIRHESILTRITAPKLECLHVVGKMNTGEVESVREFLQASGCATNVEELAMDGTRFDKWLQCVALIGELTSLRTLAIHDLSWRIRGLDPLLKVLIRTTEVGPRAPLPRIDGEHAPESFSLTVCPRLRRLELECLPLSSQILEDMVRSRIRDSNGDDDLSAVSYSLDELVLRRRELDAGDLDLKWSEELKQ
;
A
#
# COMPACT_ATOMS: atom_id res chain seq x y z
N MET A 1 36.32 12.71 -6.04
CA MET A 1 35.67 12.33 -7.30
C MET A 1 34.56 11.37 -6.95
N GLU A 2 33.32 11.80 -7.08
CA GLU A 2 32.17 10.90 -6.96
C GLU A 2 32.15 10.00 -8.21
N PRO A 3 31.94 8.69 -8.06
CA PRO A 3 31.70 7.83 -9.22
C PRO A 3 30.51 8.39 -10.00
N THR A 4 30.58 8.47 -11.33
CA THR A 4 29.44 8.87 -12.16
C THR A 4 29.13 7.72 -13.10
N LEU A 5 27.91 7.19 -13.03
CA LEU A 5 27.44 6.21 -14.00
C LEU A 5 26.84 6.95 -15.20
N ILE A 6 27.54 6.88 -16.33
CA ILE A 6 27.13 7.53 -17.57
C ILE A 6 26.62 6.45 -18.53
N PHE A 7 25.29 6.31 -18.64
CA PHE A 7 24.69 5.58 -19.75
C PHE A 7 24.39 6.57 -20.88
N ARG A 8 25.25 6.58 -21.90
CA ARG A 8 25.01 7.31 -23.16
C ARG A 8 24.55 6.32 -24.21
N ASN A 9 23.56 6.72 -25.02
CA ASN A 9 23.05 5.94 -26.16
C ASN A 9 22.47 4.56 -25.82
N THR A 10 21.63 4.49 -24.78
CA THR A 10 20.86 3.27 -24.47
C THR A 10 19.35 3.48 -24.72
N PRO A 11 18.92 3.73 -25.97
CA PRO A 11 17.51 4.01 -26.26
C PRO A 11 16.61 2.79 -26.02
N SER A 12 17.15 1.58 -25.96
CA SER A 12 16.40 0.36 -25.66
C SER A 12 16.24 0.09 -24.15
N LEU A 13 16.92 0.85 -23.27
CA LEU A 13 16.88 0.59 -21.84
C LEU A 13 15.55 1.06 -21.24
N ARG A 14 14.70 0.09 -20.88
CA ARG A 14 13.38 0.31 -20.27
C ARG A 14 13.37 0.08 -18.77
N ASN A 15 14.26 -0.76 -18.27
CA ASN A 15 14.30 -1.19 -16.88
C ASN A 15 15.69 -0.95 -16.32
N LEU A 16 15.79 -0.26 -15.19
CA LEU A 16 17.04 -0.02 -14.49
C LEU A 16 16.86 -0.35 -13.02
N THR A 17 17.62 -1.33 -12.56
CA THR A 17 17.71 -1.68 -11.14
C THR A 17 19.08 -1.27 -10.63
N ILE A 18 19.07 -0.45 -9.60
CA ILE A 18 20.27 0.00 -8.91
C ILE A 18 20.16 -0.56 -7.50
N SER A 19 20.82 -1.68 -7.30
CA SER A 19 20.96 -2.32 -6.00
C SER A 19 22.36 -2.08 -5.46
N ASN A 20 22.48 -1.69 -4.20
CA ASN A 20 23.78 -1.47 -3.59
C ASN A 20 23.89 -2.12 -2.23
N THR A 21 24.94 -2.91 -2.03
CA THR A 21 25.35 -3.46 -0.74
C THR A 21 26.60 -2.79 -0.16
N SER A 22 27.28 -1.87 -0.86
CA SER A 22 28.56 -1.29 -0.37
C SER A 22 29.12 -0.02 -1.04
N PHE A 23 28.34 0.85 -1.69
CA PHE A 23 28.81 2.23 -1.99
C PHE A 23 29.06 2.96 -0.66
N GLU A 24 30.31 2.91 -0.19
CA GLU A 24 30.76 3.66 0.99
C GLU A 24 30.67 5.19 0.80
N ARG A 25 30.33 5.68 -0.42
CA ARG A 25 30.41 7.10 -0.82
C ARG A 25 29.25 7.60 -1.71
N GLY A 26 28.01 7.17 -1.44
CA GLY A 26 26.80 7.76 -2.09
C GLY A 26 26.48 7.22 -3.49
N VAL A 27 25.30 7.56 -4.02
CA VAL A 27 24.86 7.04 -5.34
C VAL A 27 25.68 7.80 -6.36
N PRO A 28 26.27 7.14 -7.36
CA PRO A 28 26.77 7.86 -8.52
C PRO A 28 25.67 8.78 -9.04
N ALA A 29 25.92 10.10 -9.14
CA ALA A 29 24.94 11.01 -9.71
C ALA A 29 24.54 10.47 -11.10
N LEU A 30 23.30 9.98 -11.21
CA LEU A 30 22.77 9.40 -12.42
C LEU A 30 22.40 10.54 -13.36
N HIS A 31 23.43 11.09 -14.01
CA HIS A 31 23.28 11.96 -15.17
C HIS A 31 22.93 11.10 -16.37
N VAL A 32 21.72 10.54 -16.35
CA VAL A 32 21.27 9.65 -17.39
C VAL A 32 20.10 10.27 -18.13
N HIS A 33 20.28 10.50 -19.43
CA HIS A 33 19.18 10.78 -20.35
C HIS A 33 18.44 9.47 -20.64
N LEU A 34 17.60 9.09 -19.70
CA LEU A 34 16.77 7.87 -19.72
C LEU A 34 15.39 8.16 -20.29
N GLY A 35 15.34 8.79 -21.46
CA GLY A 35 14.08 9.22 -22.09
C GLY A 35 13.11 8.09 -22.44
N ASN A 36 13.50 6.82 -22.25
CA ASN A 36 12.68 5.63 -22.54
C ASN A 36 12.52 4.70 -21.33
N LEU A 37 12.96 5.12 -20.13
CA LEU A 37 12.89 4.26 -18.96
C LEU A 37 11.46 4.19 -18.41
N GLU A 38 10.95 2.97 -18.29
CA GLU A 38 9.60 2.66 -17.82
C GLU A 38 9.62 2.12 -16.39
N ARG A 39 10.68 1.42 -15.97
CA ARG A 39 10.85 0.90 -14.61
C ARG A 39 12.17 1.34 -14.00
N LEU A 40 12.09 1.90 -12.80
CA LEU A 40 13.25 2.30 -12.00
C LEU A 40 13.15 1.69 -10.61
N THR A 41 14.15 0.91 -10.24
CA THR A 41 14.23 0.27 -8.92
C THR A 41 15.49 0.71 -8.21
N PHE A 42 15.34 1.26 -7.00
CA PHE A 42 16.42 1.58 -6.09
C PHE A 42 16.34 0.64 -4.88
N ILE A 43 17.30 -0.26 -4.71
CA ILE A 43 17.41 -1.14 -3.53
C ILE A 43 18.74 -0.83 -2.85
N LEU A 44 18.70 0.15 -1.95
CA LEU A 44 19.82 1.03 -1.78
C LEU A 44 20.06 1.27 -0.28
N TYR A 45 21.06 0.62 0.34
CA TYR A 45 21.46 0.92 1.71
C TYR A 45 22.24 2.24 1.79
N ASN A 46 21.88 3.12 2.74
CA ASN A 46 22.58 4.40 3.04
C ASN A 46 22.50 5.51 1.99
N PHE A 47 21.30 5.86 1.52
CA PHE A 47 21.12 7.00 0.62
C PHE A 47 20.12 8.03 1.12
N THR A 48 20.37 9.26 0.70
CA THR A 48 19.52 10.41 0.94
C THR A 48 18.53 10.61 -0.21
N PRO A 49 17.36 11.20 0.05
CA PRO A 49 16.41 11.60 -0.99
C PRO A 49 17.05 12.45 -2.10
N ASN A 50 17.99 13.32 -1.74
CA ASN A 50 18.65 14.23 -2.67
C ASN A 50 19.48 13.51 -3.74
N GLU A 51 19.93 12.29 -3.47
CA GLU A 51 20.67 11.46 -4.44
C GLU A 51 19.72 10.76 -5.43
N VAL A 52 18.49 10.44 -5.01
CA VAL A 52 17.52 9.67 -5.80
C VAL A 52 16.60 10.57 -6.64
N LEU A 53 16.17 11.71 -6.09
CA LEU A 53 15.22 12.61 -6.73
C LEU A 53 15.65 13.14 -8.11
N PRO A 54 16.94 13.47 -8.37
CA PRO A 54 17.36 13.90 -9.71
C PRO A 54 17.11 12.81 -10.77
N SER A 55 17.33 11.54 -10.43
CA SER A 55 17.10 10.41 -11.33
C SER A 55 15.61 10.22 -11.62
N ILE A 56 14.77 10.34 -10.59
CA ILE A 56 13.31 10.32 -10.72
C ILE A 56 12.86 11.46 -11.63
N ARG A 57 13.36 12.68 -11.41
CA ARG A 57 13.03 13.85 -12.25
C ARG A 57 13.40 13.63 -13.72
N ASN A 58 14.56 13.06 -14.00
CA ASN A 58 15.04 12.81 -15.36
C ASN A 58 14.23 11.74 -16.11
N THR A 59 13.48 10.90 -15.40
CA THR A 59 12.69 9.79 -15.96
C THR A 59 11.18 10.02 -15.85
N ALA A 60 10.77 11.15 -15.26
CA ALA A 60 9.40 11.42 -14.84
C ALA A 60 8.34 11.24 -15.94
N SER A 61 8.64 11.67 -17.17
CA SER A 61 7.70 11.62 -18.29
C SER A 61 7.43 10.21 -18.82
N THR A 62 8.31 9.24 -18.56
CA THR A 62 8.19 7.86 -19.08
C THR A 62 8.02 6.81 -18.00
N LEU A 63 8.36 7.14 -16.75
CA LEU A 63 8.36 6.19 -15.66
C LEU A 63 6.94 5.69 -15.36
N ARG A 64 6.77 4.37 -15.44
CA ARG A 64 5.51 3.65 -15.15
C ARG A 64 5.57 2.90 -13.83
N GLU A 65 6.77 2.45 -13.45
CA GLU A 65 6.99 1.69 -12.24
C GLU A 65 8.20 2.23 -11.48
N LEU A 66 8.00 2.53 -10.20
CA LEU A 66 9.03 3.01 -9.29
C LEU A 66 9.07 2.11 -8.06
N GLU A 67 10.25 1.60 -7.75
CA GLU A 67 10.50 0.85 -6.52
C GLU A 67 11.60 1.55 -5.73
N LEU A 68 11.30 1.84 -4.46
CA LEU A 68 12.19 2.49 -3.51
C LEU A 68 12.40 1.54 -2.34
N GLY A 69 13.64 1.14 -2.10
CA GLY A 69 14.01 0.19 -1.05
C GLY A 69 15.19 0.67 -0.23
N TYR A 70 15.10 0.50 1.09
CA TYR A 70 16.22 0.60 2.05
C TYR A 70 16.86 1.99 2.27
N LEU A 71 16.11 3.09 2.21
CA LEU A 71 16.65 4.45 2.42
C LEU A 71 17.09 4.69 3.88
N ALA A 72 18.38 4.89 4.15
CA ALA A 72 18.83 5.20 5.50
C ALA A 72 18.44 6.62 5.92
N HIS A 73 18.28 6.78 7.23
CA HIS A 73 17.92 8.04 7.84
C HIS A 73 19.14 8.96 7.95
N VAL A 74 19.40 9.76 6.92
CA VAL A 74 20.30 10.92 7.07
C VAL A 74 19.71 12.09 6.32
N GLU A 75 18.75 12.74 6.96
CA GLU A 75 18.70 14.18 7.20
C GLU A 75 17.33 14.52 7.79
N LEU A 76 17.34 15.31 8.88
CA LEU A 76 16.14 15.98 9.37
C LEU A 76 15.52 16.76 8.20
N PRO A 77 14.19 16.89 8.14
CA PRO A 77 13.56 17.70 7.10
C PRO A 77 14.09 19.13 7.24
N VAL A 78 15.06 19.49 6.40
CA VAL A 78 15.31 20.88 6.12
C VAL A 78 14.03 21.31 5.44
N ARG A 79 13.17 22.03 6.17
CA ARG A 79 12.07 22.84 5.64
C ARG A 79 12.70 23.92 4.74
N GLY A 80 13.29 23.47 3.64
CA GLY A 80 13.82 24.28 2.57
C GLY A 80 12.62 24.74 1.77
N VAL A 81 12.22 25.98 2.01
CA VAL A 81 11.26 26.72 1.20
C VAL A 81 11.68 26.60 -0.27
N GLY A 82 10.87 25.94 -1.10
CA GLY A 82 10.95 26.05 -2.56
C GLY A 82 11.53 24.89 -3.37
N GLN A 83 11.68 23.67 -2.84
CA GLN A 83 11.99 22.53 -3.73
C GLN A 83 10.75 22.12 -4.54
N ALA A 84 10.89 22.14 -5.87
CA ALA A 84 9.82 21.78 -6.80
C ALA A 84 9.45 20.29 -6.72
N THR A 85 8.16 20.03 -6.55
CA THR A 85 7.54 18.70 -6.64
C THR A 85 7.79 18.09 -8.02
N ILE A 86 8.11 16.80 -8.05
CA ILE A 86 8.31 16.03 -9.28
C ILE A 86 6.99 15.32 -9.63
N GLU A 87 6.37 15.72 -10.72
CA GLU A 87 5.19 15.05 -11.22
C GLU A 87 5.59 13.82 -12.05
N LEU A 88 4.98 12.67 -11.76
CA LEU A 88 5.18 11.39 -12.44
C LEU A 88 3.90 11.00 -13.19
N PRO A 89 3.61 11.64 -14.34
CA PRO A 89 2.31 11.57 -15.01
C PRO A 89 1.96 10.21 -15.63
N GLN A 90 2.93 9.29 -15.72
CA GLN A 90 2.75 7.94 -16.26
C GLN A 90 2.91 6.84 -15.20
N LEU A 91 3.23 7.19 -13.95
CA LEU A 91 3.49 6.23 -12.90
C LEU A 91 2.19 5.49 -12.53
N ARG A 92 2.20 4.18 -12.73
CA ARG A 92 1.10 3.27 -12.43
C ARG A 92 1.37 2.42 -11.20
N LYS A 93 2.64 2.06 -10.95
CA LYS A 93 3.05 1.24 -9.81
C LYS A 93 4.11 1.93 -8.96
N LEU A 94 3.85 2.00 -7.66
CA LEU A 94 4.81 2.44 -6.66
C LEU A 94 5.03 1.31 -5.65
N THR A 95 6.28 0.92 -5.44
CA THR A 95 6.68 -0.04 -4.42
C THR A 95 7.60 0.64 -3.41
N LEU A 96 7.25 0.57 -2.13
CA LEU A 96 8.01 1.10 -1.00
C LEU A 96 8.49 -0.10 -0.17
N SER A 97 9.80 -0.31 -0.10
CA SER A 97 10.42 -1.45 0.57
C SER A 97 11.26 -1.00 1.77
N HIS A 98 10.93 -1.52 2.94
CA HIS A 98 11.51 -1.18 4.23
C HIS A 98 12.32 -2.36 4.75
N SER A 99 13.49 -2.08 5.32
CA SER A 99 14.28 -3.12 5.98
C SER A 99 13.61 -3.56 7.28
N HIS A 100 13.59 -4.86 7.57
CA HIS A 100 13.07 -5.36 8.85
C HIS A 100 13.90 -4.93 10.07
N ARG A 101 15.15 -4.46 9.84
CA ARG A 101 16.15 -4.18 10.88
C ARG A 101 16.13 -2.73 11.37
N GLU A 102 15.72 -1.77 10.54
CA GLU A 102 15.83 -0.35 10.85
C GLU A 102 14.44 0.29 10.93
N ALA A 103 13.90 0.35 12.14
CA ALA A 103 12.56 0.88 12.46
C ALA A 103 12.38 2.39 12.20
N MET A 104 13.32 3.05 11.52
CA MET A 104 13.27 4.49 11.30
C MET A 104 13.47 4.91 9.83
N ILE A 105 13.46 4.00 8.87
CA ILE A 105 13.39 4.40 7.46
C ILE A 105 12.08 5.18 7.25
N ARG A 106 12.13 6.39 6.69
CA ARG A 106 10.93 7.20 6.40
C ARG A 106 10.93 7.62 4.93
N HIS A 107 10.04 7.01 4.14
CA HIS A 107 9.79 7.43 2.76
C HIS A 107 9.17 8.83 2.66
N GLU A 108 8.70 9.41 3.77
CA GLU A 108 8.14 10.77 3.90
C GLU A 108 8.89 11.81 3.08
N SER A 109 10.22 11.81 3.18
CA SER A 109 11.09 12.79 2.53
C SER A 109 11.10 12.71 0.99
N ILE A 110 10.81 11.54 0.41
CA ILE A 110 10.63 11.38 -1.04
C ILE A 110 9.16 11.58 -1.41
N LEU A 111 8.24 10.97 -0.66
CA LEU A 111 6.79 11.03 -0.92
C LEU A 111 6.25 12.46 -0.92
N THR A 112 6.77 13.33 -0.07
CA THR A 112 6.42 14.77 -0.04
C THR A 112 6.92 15.56 -1.26
N ARG A 113 7.81 14.97 -2.07
CA ARG A 113 8.44 15.63 -3.23
C ARG A 113 8.03 15.04 -4.56
N ILE A 114 7.17 14.03 -4.58
CA ILE A 114 6.68 13.40 -5.81
C ILE A 114 5.16 13.39 -5.85
N THR A 115 4.58 13.44 -7.04
CA THR A 115 3.14 13.20 -7.26
C THR A 115 2.94 12.18 -8.37
N ALA A 116 1.93 11.34 -8.25
CA ALA A 116 1.62 10.28 -9.22
C ALA A 116 0.11 10.20 -9.48
N PRO A 117 -0.45 11.07 -10.35
CA PRO A 117 -1.91 11.19 -10.52
C PRO A 117 -2.57 9.94 -11.13
N LYS A 118 -1.79 9.09 -11.82
CA LYS A 118 -2.29 7.85 -12.47
C LYS A 118 -1.88 6.58 -11.73
N LEU A 119 -1.56 6.68 -10.44
CA LEU A 119 -1.17 5.52 -9.66
C LEU A 119 -2.35 4.54 -9.56
N GLU A 120 -2.11 3.29 -9.95
CA GLU A 120 -3.07 2.18 -9.96
C GLU A 120 -2.70 1.12 -8.90
N CYS A 121 -1.41 0.99 -8.58
CA CYS A 121 -0.87 -0.06 -7.73
C CYS A 121 0.11 0.52 -6.70
N LEU A 122 -0.17 0.28 -5.42
CA LEU A 122 0.68 0.66 -4.31
C LEU A 122 1.09 -0.57 -3.50
N HIS A 123 2.39 -0.86 -3.49
CA HIS A 123 2.96 -1.97 -2.72
C HIS A 123 3.81 -1.39 -1.60
N VAL A 124 3.56 -1.80 -0.36
CA VAL A 124 4.33 -1.43 0.82
C VAL A 124 4.87 -2.72 1.43
N VAL A 125 6.18 -2.91 1.38
CA VAL A 125 6.87 -4.13 1.80
C VAL A 125 7.76 -3.83 2.99
N GLY A 126 7.58 -4.51 4.10
CA GLY A 126 8.31 -4.28 5.35
C GLY A 126 7.50 -3.52 6.41
N LYS A 127 8.15 -3.21 7.53
CA LYS A 127 7.47 -2.64 8.72
C LYS A 127 7.04 -1.20 8.49
N MET A 128 5.75 -1.01 8.22
CA MET A 128 5.12 0.31 8.15
C MET A 128 4.67 0.76 9.56
N ASN A 129 5.15 1.93 10.01
CA ASN A 129 4.66 2.56 11.25
C ASN A 129 3.55 3.59 10.96
N THR A 130 2.93 4.15 12.02
CA THR A 130 1.85 5.14 11.89
C THR A 130 2.23 6.38 11.08
N GLY A 131 3.45 6.91 11.25
CA GLY A 131 3.92 8.08 10.49
C GLY A 131 4.12 7.79 9.00
N GLU A 132 4.46 6.55 8.64
CA GLU A 132 4.54 6.13 7.24
C GLU A 132 3.16 5.97 6.62
N VAL A 133 2.16 5.49 7.37
CA VAL A 133 0.76 5.47 6.92
C VAL A 133 0.28 6.88 6.61
N GLU A 134 0.58 7.83 7.49
CA GLU A 134 0.27 9.24 7.29
C GLU A 134 1.00 9.81 6.07
N SER A 135 2.28 9.50 5.89
CA SER A 135 3.06 9.95 4.72
C SER A 135 2.50 9.43 3.40
N VAL A 136 2.08 8.16 3.36
CA VAL A 136 1.43 7.56 2.19
C VAL A 136 0.10 8.25 1.91
N ARG A 137 -0.70 8.49 2.96
CA ARG A 137 -1.99 9.17 2.84
C ARG A 137 -1.82 10.60 2.31
N GLU A 138 -0.88 11.36 2.85
CA GLU A 138 -0.55 12.71 2.37
C GLU A 138 -0.10 12.69 0.90
N PHE A 139 0.71 11.71 0.50
CA PHE A 139 1.12 11.53 -0.88
C PHE A 139 -0.07 11.22 -1.82
N LEU A 140 -0.98 10.34 -1.42
CA LEU A 140 -2.17 10.01 -2.21
C LEU A 140 -3.09 11.23 -2.39
N GLN A 141 -3.24 12.02 -1.33
CA GLN A 141 -4.02 13.26 -1.34
C GLN A 141 -3.36 14.32 -2.24
N ALA A 142 -2.05 14.55 -2.07
CA ALA A 142 -1.28 15.48 -2.89
C ALA A 142 -1.26 15.07 -4.38
N SER A 143 -1.25 13.77 -4.66
CA SER A 143 -1.28 13.22 -6.01
C SER A 143 -2.69 13.21 -6.62
N GLY A 144 -3.75 13.33 -5.83
CA GLY A 144 -5.12 13.18 -6.28
C GLY A 144 -5.42 11.79 -6.86
N CYS A 145 -4.70 10.75 -6.41
CA CYS A 145 -4.79 9.40 -7.00
C CYS A 145 -5.46 8.36 -6.10
N ALA A 146 -5.92 8.72 -4.90
CA ALA A 146 -6.59 7.80 -3.97
C ALA A 146 -7.75 7.02 -4.62
N THR A 147 -8.50 7.67 -5.50
CA THR A 147 -9.62 7.05 -6.24
C THR A 147 -9.20 6.21 -7.45
N ASN A 148 -7.92 6.17 -7.80
CA ASN A 148 -7.38 5.43 -8.95
C ASN A 148 -6.67 4.15 -8.55
N VAL A 149 -6.21 4.05 -7.29
CA VAL A 149 -5.52 2.86 -6.79
C VAL A 149 -6.49 1.68 -6.76
N GLU A 150 -6.20 0.68 -7.58
CA GLU A 150 -6.95 -0.57 -7.69
C GLU A 150 -6.30 -1.69 -6.85
N GLU A 151 -5.01 -1.60 -6.56
CA GLU A 151 -4.25 -2.61 -5.81
C GLU A 151 -3.44 -2.00 -4.67
N LEU A 152 -3.65 -2.52 -3.46
CA LEU A 152 -2.86 -2.26 -2.27
C LEU A 152 -2.31 -3.57 -1.73
N ALA A 153 -0.99 -3.70 -1.71
CA ALA A 153 -0.30 -4.81 -1.06
C ALA A 153 0.51 -4.29 0.13
N MET A 154 0.38 -4.95 1.28
CA MET A 154 1.09 -4.64 2.51
C MET A 154 1.76 -5.91 3.03
N ASP A 155 3.09 -5.92 3.12
CA ASP A 155 3.87 -7.06 3.63
C ASP A 155 4.63 -6.64 4.90
N GLY A 156 4.59 -7.42 5.98
CA GLY A 156 5.40 -7.23 7.18
C GLY A 156 5.05 -6.00 8.03
N THR A 157 3.82 -5.49 7.94
CA THR A 157 3.38 -4.22 8.54
C THR A 157 3.00 -4.31 10.02
N ARG A 158 3.76 -3.61 10.87
CA ARG A 158 3.47 -3.50 12.31
C ARG A 158 2.68 -2.23 12.60
N PHE A 159 1.36 -2.34 12.62
CA PHE A 159 0.52 -1.22 13.07
C PHE A 159 0.47 -1.16 14.59
N ASP A 160 0.98 -0.08 15.17
CA ASP A 160 0.73 0.24 16.58
C ASP A 160 -0.73 0.69 16.80
N LYS A 161 -1.35 1.21 15.74
CA LYS A 161 -2.74 1.67 15.70
C LYS A 161 -3.40 1.28 14.38
N TRP A 162 -4.45 0.49 14.45
CA TRP A 162 -5.19 0.01 13.27
C TRP A 162 -6.02 1.09 12.58
N LEU A 163 -6.43 2.13 13.33
CA LEU A 163 -7.33 3.17 12.84
C LEU A 163 -6.77 3.91 11.61
N GLN A 164 -5.47 4.17 11.56
CA GLN A 164 -4.82 4.88 10.46
C GLN A 164 -4.75 4.01 9.20
N CYS A 165 -4.50 2.70 9.35
CA CYS A 165 -4.53 1.76 8.24
C CYS A 165 -5.95 1.65 7.66
N VAL A 166 -6.96 1.52 8.53
CA VAL A 166 -8.37 1.52 8.12
C VAL A 166 -8.75 2.83 7.41
N ALA A 167 -8.30 3.98 7.91
CA ALA A 167 -8.53 5.26 7.27
C ALA A 167 -7.90 5.33 5.87
N LEU A 168 -6.64 4.89 5.73
CA LEU A 168 -5.95 4.81 4.44
C LEU A 168 -6.73 3.94 3.44
N ILE A 169 -7.09 2.71 3.84
CA ILE A 169 -7.85 1.77 3.00
C ILE A 169 -9.22 2.38 2.63
N GLY A 170 -9.86 3.08 3.56
CA GLY A 170 -11.12 3.79 3.36
C GLY A 170 -11.07 4.88 2.28
N GLU A 171 -9.92 5.51 2.06
CA GLU A 171 -9.73 6.50 1.00
C GLU A 171 -9.62 5.86 -0.40
N LEU A 172 -9.25 4.57 -0.47
CA LEU A 172 -9.05 3.82 -1.71
C LEU A 172 -10.37 3.26 -2.25
N THR A 173 -11.25 4.15 -2.72
CA THR A 173 -12.61 3.79 -3.16
C THR A 173 -12.66 2.89 -4.41
N SER A 174 -11.59 2.88 -5.23
CA SER A 174 -11.46 1.99 -6.40
C SER A 174 -10.74 0.69 -6.12
N LEU A 175 -10.36 0.42 -4.86
CA LEU A 175 -9.58 -0.75 -4.51
C LEU A 175 -10.32 -2.05 -4.88
N ARG A 176 -9.67 -2.87 -5.72
CA ARG A 176 -10.14 -4.19 -6.18
C ARG A 176 -9.36 -5.32 -5.53
N THR A 177 -8.07 -5.10 -5.27
CA THR A 177 -7.17 -6.10 -4.69
C THR A 177 -6.55 -5.53 -3.42
N LEU A 178 -6.79 -6.22 -2.31
CA LEU A 178 -6.12 -5.97 -1.03
C LEU A 178 -5.32 -7.22 -0.68
N ALA A 179 -4.01 -7.09 -0.59
CA ALA A 179 -3.12 -8.17 -0.21
C ALA A 179 -2.40 -7.82 1.08
N ILE A 180 -2.51 -8.67 2.10
CA ILE A 180 -1.84 -8.44 3.38
C ILE A 180 -1.11 -9.68 3.86
N HIS A 181 0.20 -9.56 3.98
CA HIS A 181 1.11 -10.62 4.33
C HIS A 181 1.89 -10.22 5.57
N ASP A 182 1.50 -10.61 6.78
CA ASP A 182 2.33 -10.28 7.95
C ASP A 182 2.42 -11.41 8.97
N LEU A 183 3.66 -11.81 9.24
CA LEU A 183 4.06 -12.77 10.26
C LEU A 183 3.96 -12.23 11.70
N SER A 184 3.91 -10.91 11.88
CA SER A 184 3.99 -10.27 13.19
C SER A 184 2.63 -10.03 13.88
N TRP A 185 1.54 -10.38 13.19
CA TRP A 185 0.16 -10.22 13.67
C TRP A 185 -0.28 -11.20 14.74
N ARG A 186 0.59 -12.14 15.11
CA ARG A 186 0.35 -13.13 16.19
C ARG A 186 0.03 -12.52 17.56
N ILE A 187 0.29 -11.23 17.81
CA ILE A 187 0.19 -10.63 19.16
C ILE A 187 -1.11 -9.83 19.38
N ARG A 188 -1.72 -9.23 18.34
CA ARG A 188 -2.89 -8.35 18.48
C ARG A 188 -4.07 -8.65 17.55
N GLY A 189 -3.92 -9.60 16.62
CA GLY A 189 -4.98 -10.03 15.70
C GLY A 189 -5.27 -9.02 14.58
N LEU A 190 -5.82 -9.52 13.45
CA LEU A 190 -6.32 -8.73 12.33
C LEU A 190 -7.78 -8.26 12.54
N ASP A 191 -8.44 -8.75 13.58
CA ASP A 191 -9.87 -8.61 13.82
C ASP A 191 -10.44 -7.20 13.58
N PRO A 192 -9.76 -6.08 13.95
CA PRO A 192 -10.28 -4.75 13.68
C PRO A 192 -10.45 -4.45 12.18
N LEU A 193 -9.48 -4.83 11.34
CA LEU A 193 -9.57 -4.60 9.90
C LEU A 193 -10.65 -5.49 9.27
N LEU A 194 -10.70 -6.78 9.64
CA LEU A 194 -11.73 -7.69 9.13
C LEU A 194 -13.13 -7.25 9.53
N LYS A 195 -13.33 -6.81 10.78
CA LYS A 195 -14.61 -6.25 11.24
C LYS A 195 -15.05 -5.03 10.43
N VAL A 196 -14.09 -4.22 9.98
CA VAL A 196 -14.37 -3.08 9.11
C VAL A 196 -14.71 -3.54 7.69
N LEU A 197 -14.02 -4.55 7.17
CA LEU A 197 -14.29 -5.13 5.84
C LEU A 197 -15.62 -5.90 5.78
N ILE A 198 -16.13 -6.41 6.91
CA ILE A 198 -17.46 -7.05 7.04
C ILE A 198 -18.59 -6.03 6.89
N ARG A 199 -18.48 -4.88 7.58
CA ARG A 199 -19.55 -3.86 7.71
C ARG A 199 -19.91 -3.12 6.43
N THR A 200 -19.20 -3.36 5.34
CA THR A 200 -19.40 -2.68 4.06
C THR A 200 -20.77 -2.92 3.43
N THR A 201 -21.56 -3.87 3.97
CA THR A 201 -22.84 -4.28 3.41
C THR A 201 -24.04 -4.17 4.37
N GLU A 202 -23.83 -3.79 5.63
CA GLU A 202 -24.96 -3.50 6.52
C GLU A 202 -25.57 -2.14 6.14
N VAL A 203 -26.68 -2.18 5.40
CA VAL A 203 -27.49 -1.02 5.01
C VAL A 203 -28.16 -0.45 6.26
N GLY A 204 -27.43 0.41 6.97
CA GLY A 204 -27.94 1.12 8.15
C GLY A 204 -27.19 2.44 8.35
N PRO A 205 -27.88 3.52 8.77
CA PRO A 205 -27.22 4.79 9.02
C PRO A 205 -26.29 4.67 10.23
N ARG A 206 -25.01 5.02 10.03
CA ARG A 206 -24.07 5.42 11.10
C ARG A 206 -23.94 4.44 12.28
N ALA A 207 -23.69 3.15 12.03
CA ALA A 207 -23.21 2.29 13.10
C ALA A 207 -21.79 2.76 13.51
N PRO A 208 -21.57 3.16 14.78
CA PRO A 208 -20.26 3.61 15.23
C PRO A 208 -19.25 2.48 15.03
N LEU A 209 -18.07 2.80 14.47
CA LEU A 209 -17.00 1.83 14.29
C LEU A 209 -16.75 1.07 15.60
N PRO A 210 -16.45 -0.24 15.53
CA PRO A 210 -16.04 -0.96 16.73
C PRO A 210 -14.86 -0.22 17.35
N ARG A 211 -14.74 -0.24 18.68
CA ARG A 211 -13.55 0.29 19.35
C ARG A 211 -12.35 -0.50 18.83
N ILE A 212 -11.55 0.15 18.00
CA ILE A 212 -10.29 -0.37 17.49
C ILE A 212 -9.25 0.07 18.51
N ASP A 213 -8.59 -0.88 19.18
CA ASP A 213 -7.57 -0.61 20.21
C ASP A 213 -8.06 0.26 21.40
N GLY A 214 -9.37 0.28 21.68
CA GLY A 214 -9.96 1.11 22.73
C GLY A 214 -10.13 2.59 22.35
N GLU A 215 -9.70 3.00 21.16
CA GLU A 215 -9.94 4.34 20.62
C GLU A 215 -11.29 4.37 19.88
N HIS A 216 -12.06 5.45 20.11
CA HIS A 216 -13.23 5.72 19.29
C HIS A 216 -12.75 6.22 17.93
N ALA A 217 -13.13 5.54 16.86
CA ALA A 217 -12.98 6.14 15.55
C ALA A 217 -13.88 7.39 15.49
N PRO A 218 -13.43 8.48 14.84
CA PRO A 218 -14.20 9.72 14.78
C PRO A 218 -15.62 9.49 14.26
N GLU A 219 -16.61 10.16 14.85
CA GLU A 219 -18.05 10.04 14.52
C GLU A 219 -18.38 10.35 13.04
N SER A 220 -17.43 10.91 12.29
CA SER A 220 -17.51 11.20 10.85
C SER A 220 -17.08 10.03 9.94
N PHE A 221 -16.67 8.87 10.48
CA PHE A 221 -16.31 7.69 9.69
C PHE A 221 -17.58 6.97 9.18
N SER A 222 -18.27 7.57 8.20
CA SER A 222 -19.26 6.89 7.36
C SER A 222 -18.51 6.20 6.22
N LEU A 223 -17.86 5.09 6.51
CA LEU A 223 -16.96 4.45 5.55
C LEU A 223 -17.51 3.11 5.07
N THR A 224 -18.05 3.12 3.84
CA THR A 224 -18.04 1.93 3.00
C THR A 224 -16.60 1.70 2.55
N VAL A 225 -15.85 0.88 3.28
CA VAL A 225 -14.44 0.59 2.99
C VAL A 225 -14.34 -0.37 1.81
N CYS A 226 -13.70 0.04 0.71
CA CYS A 226 -13.45 -0.79 -0.48
C CYS A 226 -14.71 -1.49 -1.04
N PRO A 227 -15.73 -0.73 -1.49
CA PRO A 227 -16.96 -1.31 -2.06
C PRO A 227 -16.70 -2.18 -3.28
N ARG A 228 -15.57 -1.97 -3.98
CA ARG A 228 -15.16 -2.66 -5.20
C ARG A 228 -14.18 -3.81 -4.98
N LEU A 229 -13.91 -4.17 -3.73
CA LEU A 229 -12.94 -5.22 -3.41
C LEU A 229 -13.44 -6.57 -3.95
N ARG A 230 -12.64 -7.17 -4.82
CA ARG A 230 -12.89 -8.47 -5.46
C ARG A 230 -11.90 -9.53 -5.04
N ARG A 231 -10.67 -9.14 -4.72
CA ARG A 231 -9.61 -10.06 -4.29
C ARG A 231 -9.07 -9.65 -2.93
N LEU A 232 -9.10 -10.57 -1.99
CA LEU A 232 -8.45 -10.44 -0.69
C LEU A 232 -7.40 -11.54 -0.53
N GLU A 233 -6.13 -11.16 -0.42
CA GLU A 233 -5.07 -12.09 -0.02
C GLU A 233 -4.69 -11.85 1.44
N LEU A 234 -4.64 -12.93 2.23
CA LEU A 234 -4.20 -12.92 3.62
C LEU A 234 -3.14 -14.01 3.81
N GLU A 235 -2.01 -13.69 4.45
CA GLU A 235 -0.93 -14.63 4.70
C GLU A 235 -0.37 -14.55 6.13
N CYS A 236 -0.11 -15.71 6.74
CA CYS A 236 0.51 -15.89 8.07
C CYS A 236 -0.30 -15.40 9.28
N LEU A 237 -1.62 -15.61 9.26
CA LEU A 237 -2.52 -15.01 10.24
C LEU A 237 -3.25 -16.03 11.12
N PRO A 238 -3.38 -15.78 12.44
CA PRO A 238 -4.42 -16.39 13.25
C PRO A 238 -5.76 -15.76 12.85
N LEU A 239 -6.61 -16.53 12.18
CA LEU A 239 -7.91 -16.08 11.70
C LEU A 239 -9.00 -16.96 12.31
N SER A 240 -10.03 -16.32 12.87
CA SER A 240 -11.29 -17.00 13.19
C SER A 240 -12.01 -17.33 11.88
N SER A 241 -12.39 -18.59 11.69
CA SER A 241 -13.15 -19.00 10.50
C SER A 241 -14.49 -18.28 10.41
N GLN A 242 -15.13 -18.01 11.56
CA GLN A 242 -16.40 -17.29 11.65
C GLN A 242 -16.30 -15.86 11.09
N ILE A 243 -15.24 -15.12 11.42
CA ILE A 243 -15.06 -13.74 10.93
C ILE A 243 -14.86 -13.73 9.41
N LEU A 244 -14.13 -14.71 8.87
CA LEU A 244 -13.95 -14.84 7.42
C LEU A 244 -15.25 -15.24 6.71
N GLU A 245 -16.01 -16.16 7.31
CA GLU A 245 -17.32 -16.59 6.82
C GLU A 245 -18.30 -15.43 6.81
N ASP A 246 -18.39 -14.67 7.91
CA ASP A 246 -19.23 -13.48 8.02
C ASP A 246 -18.86 -12.44 6.95
N MET A 247 -17.56 -12.22 6.70
CA MET A 247 -17.07 -11.30 5.67
C MET A 247 -17.42 -11.75 4.25
N VAL A 248 -17.29 -13.05 3.96
CA VAL A 248 -17.63 -13.61 2.65
C VAL A 248 -19.14 -13.55 2.45
N ARG A 249 -19.92 -14.04 3.42
CA ARG A 249 -21.39 -14.02 3.36
C ARG A 249 -21.95 -12.62 3.28
N SER A 250 -21.37 -11.65 3.99
CA SER A 250 -21.85 -10.26 3.91
C SER A 250 -21.73 -9.67 2.50
N ARG A 251 -20.88 -10.25 1.63
CA ARG A 251 -20.66 -9.82 0.24
C ARG A 251 -21.39 -10.66 -0.80
N ILE A 252 -21.97 -11.78 -0.41
CA ILE A 252 -22.87 -12.58 -1.26
C ILE A 252 -24.24 -11.90 -1.17
N ARG A 253 -24.63 -11.15 -2.21
CA ARG A 253 -26.00 -10.61 -2.28
C ARG A 253 -26.97 -11.78 -2.43
N ASP A 254 -27.92 -11.89 -1.49
CA ASP A 254 -29.17 -12.58 -1.76
C ASP A 254 -29.80 -11.90 -2.98
N SER A 255 -29.79 -12.60 -4.11
CA SER A 255 -30.26 -12.10 -5.41
C SER A 255 -31.79 -11.96 -5.46
N ASN A 256 -32.45 -12.13 -4.31
CA ASN A 256 -33.89 -12.23 -4.16
C ASN A 256 -34.40 -11.06 -3.32
N GLY A 257 -34.50 -9.88 -3.91
CA GLY A 257 -35.14 -8.76 -3.25
C GLY A 257 -34.97 -7.47 -4.03
N ASP A 258 -36.07 -7.02 -4.65
CA ASP A 258 -36.28 -5.64 -5.06
C ASP A 258 -35.82 -4.69 -3.94
N ASP A 259 -34.82 -3.86 -4.19
CA ASP A 259 -34.90 -2.46 -3.79
C ASP A 259 -33.84 -1.58 -4.45
N ASP A 260 -34.33 -0.39 -4.80
CA ASP A 260 -33.70 0.67 -5.54
C ASP A 260 -32.44 1.26 -4.86
N LEU A 261 -31.44 1.58 -5.70
CA LEU A 261 -30.56 2.74 -5.56
C LEU A 261 -29.92 3.00 -4.17
N SER A 262 -29.12 2.08 -3.63
CA SER A 262 -27.99 2.49 -2.77
C SER A 262 -26.90 1.40 -2.62
N ALA A 263 -25.65 1.83 -2.82
CA ALA A 263 -24.39 1.08 -2.66
C ALA A 263 -24.28 -0.28 -3.40
N VAL A 264 -23.68 -0.25 -4.60
CA VAL A 264 -23.21 -1.46 -5.29
C VAL A 264 -22.00 -2.01 -4.54
N SER A 265 -22.23 -2.93 -3.60
CA SER A 265 -21.17 -3.80 -3.08
C SER A 265 -20.89 -4.89 -4.11
N TYR A 266 -19.63 -5.06 -4.47
CA TYR A 266 -19.21 -6.12 -5.39
C TYR A 266 -19.00 -7.43 -4.63
N SER A 267 -19.30 -8.54 -5.28
CA SER A 267 -18.93 -9.88 -4.78
C SER A 267 -17.42 -9.94 -4.57
N LEU A 268 -17.02 -10.63 -3.51
CA LEU A 268 -15.63 -11.04 -3.37
C LEU A 268 -15.43 -12.26 -4.29
N ASP A 269 -14.73 -12.06 -5.39
CA ASP A 269 -14.48 -13.09 -6.40
C ASP A 269 -13.38 -14.06 -5.95
N GLU A 270 -12.43 -13.61 -5.12
CA GLU A 270 -11.27 -14.41 -4.73
C GLU A 270 -10.82 -14.12 -3.30
N LEU A 271 -10.74 -15.17 -2.48
CA LEU A 271 -10.11 -15.16 -1.15
C LEU A 271 -8.89 -16.10 -1.15
N VAL A 272 -7.69 -15.52 -1.09
CA VAL A 272 -6.44 -16.28 -1.04
C VAL A 272 -5.91 -16.29 0.38
N LEU A 273 -5.86 -17.45 1.01
CA LEU A 273 -5.32 -17.62 2.36
C LEU A 273 -4.06 -18.48 2.31
N ARG A 274 -2.89 -17.90 2.59
CA ARG A 274 -1.58 -18.59 2.59
C ARG A 274 -1.06 -18.79 4.01
N ARG A 275 -0.37 -19.91 4.27
CA ARG A 275 0.27 -20.24 5.57
C ARG A 275 -0.66 -20.03 6.77
N ARG A 276 -1.76 -20.80 6.79
CA ARG A 276 -2.84 -20.68 7.78
C ARG A 276 -2.41 -21.26 9.14
N GLU A 277 -2.60 -20.49 10.20
CA GLU A 277 -2.72 -20.99 11.57
C GLU A 277 -4.18 -20.78 11.98
N LEU A 278 -5.06 -21.72 11.61
CA LEU A 278 -6.44 -21.70 12.10
C LEU A 278 -6.43 -22.17 13.55
N ASP A 279 -7.26 -21.53 14.39
CA ASP A 279 -7.47 -22.01 15.75
C ASP A 279 -7.89 -23.49 15.72
N ALA A 280 -7.41 -24.27 16.69
CA ALA A 280 -7.43 -25.74 16.68
C ALA A 280 -8.84 -26.40 16.67
N GLY A 281 -9.91 -25.65 16.44
CA GLY A 281 -11.30 -26.13 16.28
C GLY A 281 -11.96 -25.81 14.93
N ASP A 282 -11.32 -25.01 14.06
CA ASP A 282 -11.97 -24.33 12.92
C ASP A 282 -11.61 -24.93 11.53
N LEU A 283 -11.42 -26.25 11.47
CA LEU A 283 -10.79 -26.91 10.31
C LEU A 283 -11.69 -27.07 9.07
N ASP A 284 -12.99 -26.81 9.15
CA ASP A 284 -13.92 -27.11 8.06
C ASP A 284 -14.43 -25.83 7.35
N LEU A 285 -13.59 -25.27 6.48
CA LEU A 285 -13.89 -24.08 5.67
C LEU A 285 -14.79 -24.43 4.46
N LYS A 286 -15.89 -25.16 4.69
CA LYS A 286 -16.83 -25.57 3.62
C LYS A 286 -17.37 -24.40 2.81
N TRP A 287 -17.60 -23.25 3.47
CA TRP A 287 -18.01 -22.00 2.83
C TRP A 287 -16.99 -21.47 1.81
N SER A 288 -15.71 -21.84 1.90
CA SER A 288 -14.70 -21.38 0.93
C SER A 288 -14.83 -22.06 -0.44
N GLU A 289 -15.55 -23.19 -0.53
CA GLU A 289 -15.90 -23.81 -1.81
C GLU A 289 -16.99 -23.03 -2.56
N GLU A 290 -17.83 -22.29 -1.83
CA GLU A 290 -18.89 -21.44 -2.40
C GLU A 290 -18.32 -20.24 -3.18
N LEU A 291 -17.08 -19.83 -2.90
CA LEU A 291 -16.37 -18.78 -3.65
C LEU A 291 -15.87 -19.22 -5.04
N LYS A 292 -15.87 -20.53 -5.35
CA LYS A 292 -15.37 -21.06 -6.63
C LYS A 292 -16.46 -21.30 -7.68
N GLN A 293 -17.72 -21.03 -7.34
CA GLN A 293 -18.89 -21.19 -8.22
C GLN A 293 -19.30 -19.84 -8.80
#